data_AF-Q13ZX2-F1
#
_entry.id   AF-Q13ZX2-F1
#
_cell.length_a   1.000
_cell.length_b   1.000
_cell.length_c   1.000
_cell.angle_alpha   90.00
_cell.angle_beta   90.00
_cell.angle_gamma   90.00
#
_symmetry.space_group_name_H-M   'P 1'
#
loop_
_entity.id
_entity.type
_entity.pdbx_description
1 polymer ?
#
loop_
_entity_poly.entity_id
_entity_poly.type
_entity_poly.pdbx_seq_one_letter_code
_entity_poly.pdbx_strand_id
1 'polypeptide(L)'
;MHNEIQESWKGFSIHIRAIPVRHIATRSSANDTFIAILKIDRDGTTVADWHLPRFSERWTSAGEAQREAMGYAVKAIDAGCCGEPGTSFELAA
;
A
#
# COMPACT_ATOMS: atom_id res chain seq x y z
N MET A 1 17.74 3.90 5.69
CA MET A 1 16.42 4.54 5.87
C MET A 1 15.37 3.45 5.79
N HIS A 2 14.70 3.15 6.91
CA HIS A 2 13.63 2.16 6.94
C HIS A 2 12.37 2.83 6.41
N ASN A 3 12.00 2.56 5.16
CA ASN A 3 10.84 3.16 4.52
C ASN A 3 9.54 2.39 4.81
N GLU A 4 9.48 1.79 5.99
CA GLU A 4 8.46 0.86 6.42
C GLU A 4 7.84 1.35 7.73
N ILE A 5 6.51 1.37 7.78
CA ILE A 5 5.74 1.62 8.99
C ILE A 5 4.82 0.43 9.25
N GLN A 6 4.59 0.16 10.52
CA GLN A 6 3.65 -0.85 10.97
C GLN A 6 2.73 -0.22 12.02
N GLU A 7 1.42 -0.37 11.81
CA GLU A 7 0.39 0.12 12.74
C GLU A 7 -0.66 -0.95 12.98
N SER A 8 -1.44 -0.80 14.05
CA SER A 8 -2.57 -1.68 14.37
C SER A 8 -3.89 -0.92 14.29
N TRP A 9 -4.89 -1.49 13.63
CA TRP A 9 -6.23 -0.91 13.52
C TRP A 9 -7.31 -1.99 13.61
N LYS A 10 -8.21 -1.90 14.61
CA LYS A 10 -9.36 -2.83 14.79
C LYS A 10 -8.99 -4.32 14.73
N GLY A 11 -7.84 -4.71 15.27
CA GLY A 11 -7.36 -6.09 15.26
C GLY A 11 -6.63 -6.51 13.96
N PHE A 12 -6.47 -5.59 13.01
CA PHE A 12 -5.62 -5.77 11.85
C PHE A 12 -4.24 -5.16 12.09
N SER A 13 -3.21 -5.82 11.58
CA SER A 13 -1.85 -5.27 11.47
C SER A 13 -1.66 -4.72 10.06
N ILE A 14 -1.29 -3.45 9.95
CA ILE A 14 -1.10 -2.73 8.69
C ILE A 14 0.40 -2.49 8.52
N HIS A 15 0.97 -3.06 7.48
CA HIS A 15 2.37 -2.86 7.09
C HIS A 15 2.42 -2.04 5.81
N ILE A 16 3.16 -0.94 5.82
CA ILE A 16 3.29 -0.07 4.66
C ILE A 16 4.76 0.15 4.37
N ARG A 17 5.17 -0.22 3.16
CA ARG A 17 6.50 0.05 2.65
C ARG A 17 6.40 1.00 1.46
N ALA A 18 6.93 2.21 1.62
CA ALA A 18 7.09 3.11 0.50
C ALA A 18 8.32 2.68 -0.32
N ILE A 19 8.23 2.77 -1.65
CA ILE A 19 9.29 2.38 -2.58
C ILE A 19 9.48 3.52 -3.58
N PRO A 20 10.71 4.05 -3.72
CA PRO A 20 11.00 5.01 -4.78
C PRO A 20 10.93 4.29 -6.14
N VAL A 21 10.16 4.86 -7.06
CA VAL A 21 10.03 4.44 -8.44
C VAL A 21 10.42 5.58 -9.37
N ARG A 22 11.23 5.25 -10.38
CA ARG A 22 11.63 6.20 -11.40
C ARG A 22 10.60 6.23 -12.51
N HIS A 23 9.99 7.40 -12.74
CA HIS A 23 9.12 7.59 -13.89
C HIS A 23 9.96 7.86 -15.15
N ILE A 24 10.02 6.88 -16.05
CA ILE A 24 10.77 7.00 -17.31
C ILE A 24 9.87 7.65 -18.37
N ALA A 25 9.75 8.97 -18.35
CA ALA A 25 9.08 9.74 -19.41
C ALA A 25 10.02 10.01 -20.60
N THR A 26 11.29 10.26 -20.30
CA THR A 26 12.35 10.61 -21.26
C THR A 26 13.68 10.04 -20.76
N ARG A 27 14.69 9.95 -21.63
CA ARG A 27 16.01 9.36 -21.31
C ARG A 27 16.76 10.07 -20.17
N SER A 28 16.34 11.29 -19.81
CA SER A 28 16.93 12.16 -18.78
C SER A 28 15.99 12.40 -17.59
N SER A 29 14.92 11.62 -17.43
CA SER A 29 13.96 11.82 -16.36
C SER A 29 14.57 11.51 -14.98
N ALA A 30 14.88 12.58 -14.25
CA ALA A 30 15.11 12.54 -12.81
C ALA A 30 13.85 13.08 -12.12
N ASN A 31 13.19 12.21 -11.36
CA ASN A 31 12.33 12.48 -10.21
C ASN A 31 11.86 11.11 -9.70
N ASP A 32 12.39 10.67 -8.57
CA ASP A 32 11.92 9.45 -7.90
C ASP A 32 10.57 9.78 -7.26
N THR A 33 9.50 9.23 -7.84
CA THR A 33 8.17 9.21 -7.23
C THR A 33 8.08 8.04 -6.26
N PHE A 34 7.07 7.97 -5.40
CA PHE A 34 6.90 6.84 -4.48
C PHE A 34 5.62 6.07 -4.81
N ILE A 35 5.71 4.74 -4.71
CA ILE A 35 4.56 3.85 -4.52
C ILE A 35 4.59 3.35 -3.07
N ALA A 36 3.47 2.81 -2.60
CA ALA A 36 3.38 2.11 -1.32
C ALA A 36 2.91 0.68 -1.55
N ILE A 37 3.65 -0.28 -0.99
CA ILE A 37 3.16 -1.65 -0.79
C ILE A 37 2.47 -1.67 0.57
N LEU A 38 1.22 -2.10 0.59
CA LEU A 38 0.35 -2.18 1.75
C LEU A 38 -0.02 -3.65 1.97
N LYS A 39 0.39 -4.19 3.12
CA LYS A 39 0.04 -5.52 3.57
C LYS A 39 -0.83 -5.42 4.82
N ILE A 40 -1.97 -6.09 4.81
CA ILE A 40 -2.90 -6.13 5.94
C ILE A 40 -2.98 -7.57 6.43
N ASP A 41 -2.61 -7.76 7.68
CA ASP A 41 -2.66 -9.05 8.36
C ASP A 41 -3.77 -9.04 9.43
N ARG A 42 -4.42 -10.18 9.62
CA ARG A 42 -5.36 -10.44 10.72
C ARG A 42 -5.06 -11.81 11.29
N ASP A 43 -4.91 -11.91 12.61
CA ASP A 43 -4.60 -13.17 13.30
C ASP A 43 -3.38 -13.90 12.70
N GLY A 44 -2.36 -13.13 12.29
CA GLY A 44 -1.14 -13.65 11.66
C GLY A 44 -1.27 -14.06 10.18
N THR A 45 -2.46 -13.91 9.58
CA THR A 45 -2.73 -14.25 8.18
C THR A 45 -2.90 -12.98 7.33
N THR A 46 -2.23 -12.93 6.18
CA THR A 46 -2.40 -11.83 5.23
C THR A 46 -3.76 -11.90 4.55
N VAL A 47 -4.58 -10.89 4.78
CA VAL A 47 -5.92 -10.75 4.19
C VAL A 47 -5.92 -9.80 2.99
N ALA A 48 -4.90 -8.96 2.85
CA ALA A 48 -4.68 -8.13 1.68
C ALA A 48 -3.19 -7.83 1.46
N ASP A 49 -2.77 -7.85 0.19
CA ASP A 49 -1.47 -7.36 -0.27
C ASP A 49 -1.70 -6.51 -1.52
N TRP A 50 -1.60 -5.19 -1.35
CA TRP A 50 -1.95 -4.19 -2.34
C TRP A 50 -0.78 -3.27 -2.64
N HIS A 51 -0.75 -2.72 -3.84
CA HIS A 51 0.14 -1.63 -4.22
C HIS A 51 -0.70 -0.38 -4.52
N LEU A 52 -0.20 0.77 -4.09
CA LEU A 52 -0.81 2.08 -4.30
C LEU A 52 0.22 3.06 -4.88
N PRO A 53 -0.21 4.02 -5.71
CA PRO A 53 -1.57 4.21 -6.23
C PRO A 53 -1.89 3.33 -7.45
N ARG A 54 -3.17 3.02 -7.64
CA ARG A 54 -3.65 2.19 -8.76
C ARG A 54 -3.61 2.91 -10.11
N PHE A 55 -3.59 4.25 -10.13
CA PHE A 55 -3.58 5.07 -11.35
C PHE A 55 -3.00 6.47 -11.12
N SER A 56 -1.98 6.86 -11.90
CA SER A 56 -1.47 8.22 -12.19
C SER A 56 -1.11 9.17 -11.03
N GLU A 57 -1.48 8.87 -9.80
CA GLU A 57 -1.16 9.68 -8.63
C GLU A 57 0.32 9.49 -8.29
N ARG A 58 1.00 10.58 -7.97
CA ARG A 58 2.45 10.60 -7.80
C ARG A 58 2.75 11.16 -6.42
N TRP A 59 3.18 10.30 -5.52
CA TRP A 59 3.67 10.77 -4.23
C TRP A 59 5.10 11.26 -4.40
N THR A 60 5.32 12.48 -3.97
CA THR A 60 6.61 13.19 -4.07
C THR A 60 7.56 12.81 -2.94
N SER A 61 7.03 12.14 -1.89
CA SER A 61 7.82 11.69 -0.76
C SER A 61 7.34 10.35 -0.21
N ALA A 62 8.27 9.66 0.47
CA ALA A 62 7.99 8.47 1.27
C ALA A 62 6.87 8.68 2.31
N GLY A 63 6.92 9.79 3.05
CA GLY A 63 5.94 10.08 4.10
C GLY A 63 4.54 10.35 3.55
N GLU A 64 4.45 10.98 2.38
CA GLU A 64 3.19 11.14 1.65
C GLU A 64 2.63 9.76 1.25
N ALA A 65 3.46 8.91 0.63
CA ALA A 65 3.06 7.56 0.26
C ALA A 65 2.56 6.72 1.45
N GLN A 66 3.25 6.83 2.60
CA GLN A 66 2.87 6.15 3.83
C GLN A 66 1.55 6.67 4.39
N ARG A 67 1.37 8.00 4.46
CA ARG A 67 0.16 8.62 5.01
C ARG A 67 -1.07 8.30 4.17
N GLU A 68 -0.96 8.44 2.85
CA GLU A 68 -2.08 8.17 1.94
C GLU A 68 -2.42 6.67 1.93
N ALA A 69 -1.42 5.79 1.94
CA ALA A 69 -1.63 4.34 2.05
C ALA A 69 -2.27 3.93 3.39
N MET A 70 -1.93 4.61 4.49
CA MET A 70 -2.57 4.39 5.79
C MET A 70 -4.05 4.80 5.75
N GLY A 71 -4.33 5.99 5.21
CA GLY A 71 -5.70 6.46 5.04
C GLY A 71 -6.54 5.53 4.16
N TYR A 72 -5.92 4.95 3.14
CA TYR A 72 -6.56 3.93 2.32
C TYR A 72 -6.83 2.63 3.10
N ALA A 73 -5.84 2.12 3.85
CA ALA A 73 -5.99 0.90 4.65
C ALA A 73 -7.12 1.02 5.67
N VAL A 74 -7.17 2.15 6.40
CA VAL A 74 -8.24 2.43 7.37
C VAL A 74 -9.61 2.43 6.70
N LYS A 75 -9.77 3.14 5.58
CA LYS A 75 -11.04 3.16 4.82
C LYS A 75 -11.43 1.77 4.33
N ALA A 76 -10.48 0.97 3.86
CA ALA A 76 -10.73 -0.37 3.36
C ALA A 76 -11.14 -1.34 4.48
N ILE A 77 -10.51 -1.25 5.65
CA ILE A 77 -10.88 -2.03 6.83
C ILE A 77 -12.27 -1.61 7.31
N ASP A 78 -12.52 -0.31 7.42
CA ASP A 78 -13.80 0.23 7.88
C ASP A 78 -14.96 -0.10 6.93
N ALA A 79 -14.69 -0.22 5.63
CA ALA A 79 -15.67 -0.65 4.63
C ALA A 79 -15.85 -2.18 4.56
N GLY A 80 -15.06 -2.98 5.29
CA GLY A 80 -15.10 -4.43 5.23
C GLY A 80 -14.52 -5.02 3.93
N CYS A 81 -13.70 -4.27 3.20
CA CYS A 81 -13.09 -4.71 1.93
C CYS A 81 -11.92 -5.68 2.11
N CYS A 82 -11.41 -5.84 3.34
CA CYS A 82 -10.38 -6.82 3.65
C CYS A 82 -11.09 -8.16 3.87
N GLY A 83 -10.93 -9.07 2.91
CA GLY A 83 -11.62 -10.37 2.93
C GLY A 83 -11.30 -11.20 4.17
N GLU A 84 -12.09 -12.24 4.41
CA GLU A 84 -11.77 -13.22 5.44
C GLU A 84 -10.49 -13.99 5.04
N PRO A 85 -9.63 -14.36 6.01
CA PRO A 85 -8.39 -15.09 5.73
C PRO A 85 -8.70 -16.35 4.91
N GLY A 86 -8.14 -16.42 3.69
CA GLY A 86 -8.36 -17.51 2.74
C GLY A 86 -9.14 -17.14 1.48
N THR A 87 -9.70 -15.93 1.39
CA THR A 87 -10.37 -15.48 0.15
C THR A 87 -9.33 -14.90 -0.81
N SER A 88 -8.65 -15.78 -1.55
CA SER A 88 -7.87 -15.37 -2.71
C SER A 88 -8.83 -14.66 -3.67
N PHE A 89 -8.65 -13.36 -3.89
CA PHE A 89 -9.28 -12.68 -5.03
C PHE A 89 -8.56 -13.21 -6.27
N GLU A 90 -9.00 -14.37 -6.75
CA GLU A 90 -8.62 -14.91 -8.04
C GLU A 90 -9.03 -13.88 -9.08
N LEU A 91 -8.05 -13.12 -9.58
CA LEU A 91 -8.23 -12.24 -10.72
C LEU A 91 -8.65 -13.15 -11.88
N ALA A 92 -9.92 -13.07 -12.27
CA ALA A 92 -10.36 -13.61 -13.55
C ALA A 92 -9.49 -12.99 -14.66
N ALA A 93 -8.89 -13.89 -15.44
CA ALA A 93 -7.89 -13.64 -16.48
C ALA A 93 -8.38 -12.72 -17.62
#